data_AF-A0A061RDC8-F1
#
_entry.id   AF-A0A061RDC8-F1
#
_cell.length_a   1.000
_cell.length_b   1.000
_cell.length_c   1.000
_cell.angle_alpha   90.00
_cell.angle_beta   90.00
_cell.angle_gamma   90.00
#
_symmetry.space_group_name_H-M   'P 1'
#
loop_
_entity.id
_entity.type
_entity.pdbx_description
1 polymer ?
#
loop_
_entity_poly.entity_id
_entity_poly.type
_entity_poly.pdbx_seq_one_letter_code
_entity_poly.pdbx_strand_id
1 'polypeptide(L)'
;MPTGQYDRIPTLLLSASHEVEPHSLDEAYAKLLNVFMPLLLQEVEYAADLLFLNKDTDGAEARAQGEGQGNGPEQSGRAAVSAAAKKAAAMLLDGVDGEVLQVVDMSAKGNQQLCVPMLGATIRHRAKLSGIELADPLRRMLSECEKRLRANLEAFVSERVAAIAKFEPRAVMTANSPIKFVNVAPFVQSFGPLVDRFEELISACKHDSGHDACASKRGRHRSRLSRASDADHVFDDRFGGADSGHSSSQISSDTPEESANRPTGENGGNSDAARRDQVSNAEQNDTVSLRERFAGTCGTSAAEHYQLRSSVDGAYQRIVSAMVSSIERLAESDSKYGNKLRLENYAAILTTISRHAKRAPILNHFQDFLVQKRESALQNYVQEQLDYSRLGELLSFSGKLEQLLLDVGPRDVKFQLNFSSKDVSQILDATTSGMDKKLKSMKNRIEKHFASLSNELVDIVWRRCKDALLERYQSLHARIHLCYPHTEVHISVEELRTLLNQI
;
A
#
# COMPACT_ATOMS: atom_id res chain seq x y z
N MET A 1 36.98 -33.24 0.02
CA MET A 1 36.21 -32.69 -1.13
C MET A 1 34.80 -32.39 -0.62
N PRO A 2 34.50 -31.18 -0.13
CA PRO A 2 33.19 -30.91 0.42
C PRO A 2 32.20 -30.56 -0.71
N THR A 3 31.05 -31.22 -0.64
CA THR A 3 29.92 -31.17 -1.54
C THR A 3 29.26 -29.79 -1.57
N GLY A 4 28.91 -29.37 -2.78
CA GLY A 4 28.45 -28.04 -3.14
C GLY A 4 27.22 -27.54 -2.38
N GLN A 5 27.35 -26.28 -2.02
CA GLN A 5 26.38 -25.33 -1.52
C GLN A 5 25.22 -25.18 -2.52
N TYR A 6 24.12 -25.90 -2.27
CA TYR A 6 22.84 -25.60 -2.91
C TYR A 6 22.22 -24.41 -2.20
N ASP A 7 22.42 -23.22 -2.75
CA ASP A 7 21.72 -22.01 -2.32
C ASP A 7 20.22 -22.19 -2.51
N ARG A 8 19.55 -22.37 -1.37
CA ARG A 8 18.11 -22.32 -1.21
C ARG A 8 17.60 -21.05 -1.87
N ILE A 9 16.49 -21.16 -2.60
CA ILE A 9 15.62 -20.02 -2.92
C ILE A 9 15.49 -19.19 -1.63
N PRO A 10 15.64 -17.84 -1.64
CA PRO A 10 15.43 -17.05 -0.45
C PRO A 10 14.07 -17.43 0.13
N THR A 11 14.11 -18.10 1.27
CA THR A 11 12.96 -18.66 1.99
C THR A 11 11.97 -17.54 2.35
N LEU A 12 12.43 -16.30 2.26
CA LEU A 12 11.71 -15.04 2.32
C LEU A 12 10.57 -14.83 1.29
N LEU A 13 10.56 -15.58 0.19
CA LEU A 13 9.48 -15.53 -0.80
C LEU A 13 8.43 -16.64 -0.61
N LEU A 14 8.66 -17.63 0.27
CA LEU A 14 7.75 -18.78 0.37
C LEU A 14 7.60 -19.44 1.75
N SER A 15 8.21 -18.96 2.84
CA SER A 15 8.06 -19.64 4.13
C SER A 15 6.87 -19.15 4.96
N ALA A 16 5.76 -19.87 4.83
CA ALA A 16 5.14 -20.40 6.02
C ALA A 16 6.04 -21.52 6.58
N SER A 17 6.10 -21.58 7.92
CA SER A 17 6.53 -22.72 8.76
C SER A 17 8.00 -22.79 9.21
N HIS A 18 8.24 -22.35 10.46
CA HIS A 18 8.64 -23.25 11.56
C HIS A 18 8.27 -22.63 12.93
N GLU A 19 7.27 -23.25 13.58
CA GLU A 19 6.98 -23.38 15.03
C GLU A 19 7.43 -22.31 16.04
N VAL A 20 6.79 -21.15 15.98
CA VAL A 20 6.06 -20.57 17.12
C VAL A 20 4.71 -20.21 16.52
N GLU A 21 3.60 -20.74 17.04
CA GLU A 21 2.29 -20.38 16.49
C GLU A 21 2.21 -18.84 16.42
N PRO A 22 1.94 -18.26 15.24
CA PRO A 22 2.00 -16.81 15.03
C PRO A 22 1.02 -16.01 15.90
N HIS A 23 0.12 -16.73 16.59
CA HIS A 23 -0.85 -16.25 17.57
C HIS A 23 -0.31 -16.19 19.01
N SER A 24 0.87 -16.76 19.31
CA SER A 24 1.36 -16.83 20.69
C SER A 24 2.20 -15.62 21.11
N LEU A 25 2.96 -15.00 20.19
CA LEU A 25 3.83 -13.85 20.51
C LEU A 25 3.05 -12.54 20.54
N ASP A 26 2.18 -12.32 19.56
CA ASP A 26 1.28 -11.18 19.51
C ASP A 26 0.25 -11.24 20.64
N GLU A 27 -0.30 -12.42 20.96
CA GLU A 27 -1.19 -12.60 22.11
C GLU A 27 -0.44 -12.40 23.44
N ALA A 28 0.79 -12.91 23.57
CA ALA A 28 1.61 -12.67 24.77
C ALA A 28 1.90 -11.17 24.94
N TYR A 29 2.27 -10.48 23.87
CA TYR A 29 2.50 -9.04 23.91
C TYR A 29 1.21 -8.27 24.18
N ALA A 30 0.07 -8.68 23.61
CA ALA A 30 -1.23 -8.11 23.90
C ALA A 30 -1.62 -8.30 25.38
N LYS A 31 -1.40 -9.49 25.96
CA LYS A 31 -1.62 -9.75 27.40
C LYS A 31 -0.70 -8.89 28.27
N LEU A 32 0.55 -8.70 27.85
CA LEU A 32 1.49 -7.82 28.53
C LEU A 32 0.95 -6.39 28.58
N LEU A 33 0.46 -5.86 27.45
CA LEU A 33 -0.07 -4.51 27.35
C LEU A 33 -1.46 -4.31 27.99
N ASN A 34 -2.35 -5.29 27.85
CA ASN A 34 -3.76 -5.18 28.26
C ASN A 34 -4.03 -5.66 29.69
N VAL A 35 -3.21 -6.56 30.23
CA VAL A 35 -3.42 -7.15 31.56
C VAL A 35 -2.31 -6.74 32.51
N PHE A 36 -1.07 -7.04 32.16
CA PHE A 36 0.05 -6.86 33.08
C PHE A 36 0.39 -5.38 33.33
N MET A 37 0.45 -4.57 32.26
CA MET A 37 0.77 -3.14 32.36
C MET A 37 -0.21 -2.34 33.24
N PRO A 38 -1.55 -2.50 33.10
CA PRO A 38 -2.49 -1.87 34.03
C PRO A 38 -2.33 -2.32 35.48
N LEU A 39 -2.02 -3.60 35.72
CA LEU A 39 -1.76 -4.11 37.07
C LEU A 39 -0.50 -3.49 37.68
N LEU A 40 0.60 -3.41 36.93
CA LEU A 40 1.82 -2.73 37.38
C LEU A 40 1.55 -1.27 37.76
N LEU A 41 0.79 -0.55 36.94
CA LEU A 41 0.43 0.83 37.25
C LEU A 41 -0.43 0.91 38.53
N GLN A 42 -1.39 0.01 38.70
CA GLN A 42 -2.22 -0.06 39.90
C GLN A 42 -1.38 -0.33 41.17
N GLU A 43 -0.40 -1.22 41.10
CA GLU A 43 0.51 -1.50 42.22
C GLU A 43 1.39 -0.30 42.57
N VAL A 44 1.86 0.44 41.55
CA VAL A 44 2.63 1.68 41.76
C VAL A 44 1.77 2.78 42.38
N GLU A 45 0.52 2.95 41.92
CA GLU A 45 -0.45 3.88 42.51
C GLU A 45 -0.76 3.50 43.96
N TYR A 46 -0.99 2.21 44.23
CA TYR A 46 -1.22 1.70 45.59
C TYR A 46 -0.01 1.92 46.50
N ALA A 47 1.20 1.66 46.04
CA ALA A 47 2.42 1.90 46.80
C ALA A 47 2.62 3.39 47.11
N ALA A 48 2.33 4.28 46.15
CA ALA A 48 2.41 5.72 46.34
C ALA A 48 1.41 6.22 47.42
N ASP A 49 0.19 5.69 47.42
CA ASP A 49 -0.82 5.96 48.44
C ASP A 49 -0.44 5.40 49.81
N LEU A 50 0.00 4.14 49.87
CA LEU A 50 0.38 3.45 51.11
C LEU A 50 1.55 4.14 51.82
N LEU A 51 2.50 4.66 51.04
CA LEU A 51 3.69 5.34 51.54
C LEU A 51 3.47 6.85 51.74
N PHE A 52 2.23 7.35 51.58
CA PHE A 52 1.89 8.77 51.70
C PHE A 52 2.79 9.68 50.83
N LEU A 53 3.18 9.18 49.65
CA LEU A 53 4.05 9.91 48.74
C LEU A 53 3.27 10.90 47.88
N ASN A 54 1.94 10.83 47.85
CA ASN A 54 1.12 11.85 47.18
C ASN A 54 1.01 13.09 48.07
N LYS A 55 1.14 14.28 47.48
CA LYS A 55 0.95 15.52 48.25
C LYS A 55 -0.53 15.66 48.54
N ASP A 56 -0.90 15.67 49.82
CA ASP A 56 -2.21 16.19 50.20
C ASP A 56 -2.32 17.61 49.65
N THR A 57 -3.30 17.85 48.77
CA THR A 57 -3.68 19.22 48.44
C THR A 57 -4.22 19.81 49.73
N ASP A 58 -3.46 20.74 50.30
CA ASP A 58 -3.67 21.40 51.59
C ASP A 58 -5.13 21.44 52.05
N GLY A 59 -5.41 20.67 53.11
CA GLY A 59 -6.70 20.69 53.80
C GLY A 59 -6.71 20.08 55.20
N ALA A 60 -5.56 19.62 55.74
CA ALA A 60 -5.54 18.89 57.02
C ALA A 60 -4.70 19.53 58.14
N GLU A 61 -3.79 20.47 57.86
CA GLU A 61 -3.04 21.15 58.94
C GLU A 61 -3.63 22.53 59.34
N ALA A 62 -4.66 23.01 58.65
CA ALA A 62 -5.36 24.26 58.99
C ALA A 62 -6.67 24.09 59.78
N ARG A 63 -6.97 22.89 60.32
CA ARG A 63 -8.19 22.63 61.12
C ARG A 63 -7.96 22.55 62.63
N ALA A 64 -6.85 23.09 63.13
CA ALA A 64 -6.66 23.26 64.58
C ALA A 64 -7.31 24.53 65.14
N GLN A 65 -7.71 25.52 64.33
CA GLN A 65 -8.37 26.74 64.83
C GLN A 65 -9.31 27.32 63.78
N GLY A 66 -10.63 27.23 64.01
CA GLY A 66 -11.62 27.93 63.19
C GLY A 66 -12.95 27.20 63.07
N GLU A 67 -13.87 27.48 63.99
CA GLU A 67 -15.30 27.21 63.83
C GLU A 67 -15.83 28.03 62.64
N GLY A 68 -16.55 27.40 61.71
CA GLY A 68 -17.17 28.09 60.59
C GLY A 68 -17.88 27.16 59.62
N GLN A 69 -19.21 27.18 59.65
CA GLN A 69 -20.11 26.47 58.73
C GLN A 69 -19.92 26.93 57.28
N GLY A 70 -19.80 25.96 56.36
CA GLY A 70 -19.82 26.20 54.92
C GLY A 70 -20.01 24.89 54.16
N ASN A 71 -21.25 24.60 53.76
CA ASN A 71 -21.58 23.53 52.81
C ASN A 71 -21.12 23.95 51.40
N GLY A 72 -20.08 23.32 50.88
CA GLY A 72 -19.70 23.33 49.47
C GLY A 72 -19.38 21.90 49.02
N PRO A 73 -19.56 21.56 47.72
CA PRO A 73 -19.41 20.19 47.26
C PRO A 73 -17.97 19.73 47.44
N GLU A 74 -17.78 18.61 48.13
CA GLU A 74 -16.50 17.90 48.22
C GLU A 74 -16.04 17.49 46.81
N GLN A 75 -15.31 18.37 46.14
CA GLN A 75 -14.45 17.97 45.03
C GLN A 75 -13.27 17.25 45.67
N SER A 76 -13.35 15.92 45.64
CA SER A 76 -12.23 15.00 45.91
C SER A 76 -11.08 15.35 44.95
N GLY A 77 -10.24 16.30 45.36
CA GLY A 77 -9.04 16.69 44.65
C GLY A 77 -8.07 15.51 44.68
N ARG A 78 -7.76 14.96 43.50
CA ARG A 78 -6.74 13.92 43.37
C ARG A 78 -5.42 14.55 43.83
N ALA A 79 -4.87 14.06 44.93
CA ALA A 79 -3.60 14.50 45.51
C ALA A 79 -2.52 14.61 44.42
N ALA A 80 -1.80 15.74 44.37
CA ALA A 80 -0.77 15.96 43.35
C ALA A 80 0.40 14.99 43.59
N VAL A 81 0.81 14.23 42.56
CA VAL A 81 1.87 13.22 42.69
C VAL A 81 3.20 13.90 43.01
N SER A 82 3.84 13.55 44.13
CA SER A 82 5.11 14.18 44.52
C SER A 82 6.30 13.67 43.68
N ALA A 83 7.40 14.42 43.70
CA ALA A 83 8.66 13.97 43.11
C ALA A 83 9.19 12.67 43.76
N ALA A 84 8.92 12.46 45.05
CA ALA A 84 9.28 11.24 45.75
C ALA A 84 8.47 10.03 45.23
N ALA A 85 7.17 10.22 44.97
CA ALA A 85 6.31 9.20 44.36
C ALA A 85 6.80 8.82 42.96
N LYS A 86 7.15 9.81 42.12
CA LYS A 86 7.71 9.59 40.77
C LYS A 86 9.04 8.81 40.82
N LYS A 87 9.91 9.11 41.78
CA LYS A 87 11.18 8.40 41.98
C LYS A 87 10.95 6.96 42.47
N ALA A 88 10.05 6.76 43.43
CA ALA A 88 9.70 5.43 43.93
C ALA A 88 9.09 4.56 42.82
N ALA A 89 8.17 5.11 42.02
CA ALA A 89 7.62 4.44 40.85
C ALA A 89 8.70 4.02 39.85
N ALA A 90 9.68 4.89 39.59
CA ALA A 90 10.81 4.55 38.71
C ALA A 90 11.66 3.40 39.28
N MET A 91 11.87 3.35 40.60
CA MET A 91 12.62 2.27 41.25
C MET A 91 11.85 0.95 41.29
N LEU A 92 10.53 0.99 41.50
CA LEU A 92 9.66 -0.20 41.52
C LEU A 92 9.53 -0.85 40.15
N LEU A 93 9.55 -0.04 39.09
CA LEU A 93 9.46 -0.48 37.71
C LEU A 93 10.83 -0.69 37.05
N ASP A 94 11.92 -0.52 37.81
CA ASP A 94 13.27 -0.75 37.30
C ASP A 94 13.45 -2.24 36.96
N GLY A 95 14.05 -2.52 35.79
CA GLY A 95 14.30 -3.88 35.31
C GLY A 95 13.11 -4.58 34.64
N VAL A 96 11.89 -4.02 34.67
CA VAL A 96 10.73 -4.58 33.93
C VAL A 96 10.92 -4.45 32.41
N ASP A 97 11.66 -3.43 31.97
CA ASP A 97 11.92 -3.13 30.57
C ASP A 97 12.69 -4.23 29.84
N GLY A 98 13.62 -4.92 30.51
CA GLY A 98 14.44 -5.97 29.91
C GLY A 98 13.64 -7.09 29.26
N GLU A 99 12.66 -7.64 29.99
CA GLU A 99 11.81 -8.75 29.51
C GLU A 99 10.87 -8.29 28.38
N VAL A 100 10.26 -7.10 28.53
CA VAL A 100 9.36 -6.53 27.52
C VAL A 100 10.10 -6.28 26.21
N LEU A 101 11.31 -5.72 26.29
CA LEU A 101 12.15 -5.47 25.12
C LEU A 101 12.63 -6.78 24.47
N GLN A 102 12.89 -7.83 25.25
CA GLN A 102 13.22 -9.15 24.72
C GLN A 102 12.06 -9.74 23.90
N VAL A 103 10.82 -9.62 24.37
CA VAL A 103 9.62 -10.04 23.62
C VAL A 103 9.49 -9.27 22.30
N VAL A 104 9.78 -7.96 22.32
CA VAL A 104 9.83 -7.14 21.10
C VAL A 104 10.91 -7.63 20.14
N ASP A 105 12.12 -7.94 20.62
CA ASP A 105 13.23 -8.43 19.80
C ASP A 105 12.94 -9.79 19.16
N MET A 106 12.11 -10.63 19.80
CA MET A 106 11.68 -11.90 19.22
C MET A 106 10.87 -11.73 17.92
N SER A 107 10.16 -10.61 17.76
CA SER A 107 9.41 -10.31 16.51
C SER A 107 10.34 -10.18 15.30
N ALA A 108 11.59 -9.74 15.48
CA ALA A 108 12.56 -9.62 14.40
C ALA A 108 13.07 -10.97 13.87
N LYS A 109 13.09 -12.01 14.71
CA LYS A 109 13.72 -13.31 14.43
C LYS A 109 12.73 -14.38 13.97
N GLY A 110 11.52 -14.38 14.52
CA GLY A 110 10.51 -15.39 14.23
C GLY A 110 9.55 -14.98 13.12
N ASN A 111 8.73 -13.97 13.38
CA ASN A 111 7.70 -13.51 12.45
C ASN A 111 7.76 -11.99 12.30
N GLN A 112 8.59 -11.54 11.36
CA GLN A 112 8.88 -10.12 11.10
C GLN A 112 7.62 -9.30 10.78
N GLN A 113 6.53 -9.92 10.31
CA GLN A 113 5.28 -9.22 10.02
C GLN A 113 4.51 -8.84 11.30
N LEU A 114 4.75 -9.51 12.43
CA LEU A 114 4.13 -9.18 13.73
C LEU A 114 4.59 -7.82 14.28
N CYS A 115 5.66 -7.23 13.73
CA CYS A 115 6.05 -5.87 14.12
C CYS A 115 4.94 -4.85 13.86
N VAL A 116 4.09 -5.05 12.85
CA VAL A 116 2.98 -4.15 12.48
C VAL A 116 1.89 -4.09 13.58
N PRO A 117 1.26 -5.21 13.99
CA PRO A 117 0.26 -5.19 15.05
C PRO A 117 0.85 -4.81 16.41
N MET A 118 2.05 -5.28 16.73
CA MET A 118 2.75 -4.92 17.97
C MET A 118 3.07 -3.42 18.03
N LEU A 119 3.49 -2.81 16.90
CA LEU A 119 3.73 -1.37 16.82
C LEU A 119 2.43 -0.59 17.03
N GLY A 120 1.35 -1.02 16.38
CA GLY A 120 0.03 -0.44 16.58
C GLY A 120 -0.43 -0.47 18.03
N ALA A 121 -0.34 -1.63 18.69
CA ALA A 121 -0.66 -1.77 20.11
C ALA A 121 0.23 -0.88 20.99
N THR A 122 1.54 -0.86 20.75
CA THR A 122 2.51 -0.06 21.52
C THR A 122 2.19 1.43 21.45
N ILE A 123 1.93 1.96 20.25
CA ILE A 123 1.59 3.36 20.05
C ILE A 123 0.30 3.71 20.80
N ARG A 124 -0.73 2.84 20.74
CA ARG A 124 -2.00 3.02 21.47
C ARG A 124 -1.81 3.03 22.98
N HIS A 125 -1.12 2.04 23.52
CA HIS A 125 -0.90 1.96 24.97
C HIS A 125 -0.04 3.11 25.49
N ARG A 126 0.98 3.54 24.75
CA ARG A 126 1.81 4.68 25.14
C ARG A 126 0.98 5.96 25.26
N ALA A 127 0.00 6.14 24.38
CA ALA A 127 -0.90 7.27 24.43
C ALA A 127 -2.00 7.15 25.50
N LYS A 128 -2.53 5.94 25.77
CA LYS A 128 -3.41 5.68 26.93
C LYS A 128 -2.77 6.09 28.26
N LEU A 129 -1.44 5.94 28.37
CA LEU A 129 -0.69 6.35 29.56
C LEU A 129 -0.36 7.85 29.60
N SER A 130 -0.64 8.60 28.52
CA SER A 130 -0.38 10.04 28.50
C SER A 130 -1.25 10.76 29.54
N GLY A 131 -0.62 11.64 30.34
CA GLY A 131 -1.28 12.35 31.43
C GLY A 131 -1.28 11.64 32.79
N ILE A 132 -0.86 10.36 32.87
CA ILE A 132 -0.68 9.67 34.15
C ILE A 132 0.76 9.88 34.64
N GLU A 133 0.95 10.70 35.67
CA GLU A 133 2.30 11.11 36.10
C GLU A 133 3.17 9.99 36.66
N LEU A 134 2.57 8.95 37.25
CA LEU A 134 3.31 7.77 37.76
C LEU A 134 3.67 6.77 36.65
N ALA A 135 3.04 6.88 35.47
CA ALA A 135 3.27 5.97 34.35
C ALA A 135 4.52 6.34 33.52
N ASP A 136 5.26 7.39 33.87
CA ASP A 136 6.44 7.87 33.13
C ASP A 136 7.50 6.78 32.84
N PRO A 137 7.84 5.87 33.76
CA PRO A 137 8.74 4.76 33.46
C PRO A 137 8.17 3.83 32.36
N LEU A 138 6.89 3.46 32.47
CA LEU A 138 6.19 2.63 31.48
C LEU A 138 6.09 3.31 30.11
N ARG A 139 5.83 4.62 30.08
CA ARG A 139 5.81 5.41 28.83
C ARG A 139 7.17 5.42 28.13
N ARG A 140 8.26 5.55 28.90
CA ARG A 140 9.63 5.50 28.36
C ARG A 140 9.97 4.12 27.81
N MET A 141 9.63 3.06 28.54
CA MET A 141 9.78 1.68 28.05
C MET A 141 9.03 1.44 26.74
N LEU A 142 7.74 1.81 26.66
CA LEU A 142 6.96 1.68 25.42
C LEU A 142 7.51 2.54 24.28
N SER A 143 8.11 3.69 24.58
CA SER A 143 8.79 4.50 23.56
C SER A 143 10.02 3.79 22.97
N GLU A 144 10.76 3.04 23.79
CA GLU A 144 11.88 2.21 23.31
C GLU A 144 11.36 0.98 22.54
N CYS A 145 10.29 0.32 23.02
CA CYS A 145 9.60 -0.74 22.27
C CYS A 145 9.17 -0.24 20.88
N GLU A 146 8.56 0.95 20.79
CA GLU A 146 8.15 1.55 19.52
C GLU A 146 9.34 1.73 18.58
N LYS A 147 10.46 2.29 19.08
CA LYS A 147 11.67 2.51 18.31
C LYS A 147 12.21 1.19 17.74
N ARG A 148 12.27 0.13 18.56
CA ARG A 148 12.73 -1.20 18.12
C ARG A 148 11.78 -1.84 17.10
N LEU A 149 10.46 -1.75 17.33
CA LEU A 149 9.46 -2.28 16.38
C LEU A 149 9.51 -1.55 15.03
N ARG A 150 9.72 -0.23 15.03
CA ARG A 150 9.97 0.54 13.80
C ARG A 150 11.24 0.09 13.09
N ALA A 151 12.32 -0.14 13.84
CA ALA A 151 13.58 -0.65 13.27
C ALA A 151 13.40 -2.06 12.68
N ASN A 152 12.60 -2.91 13.32
CA ASN A 152 12.30 -4.26 12.82
C ASN A 152 11.49 -4.21 11.51
N LEU A 153 10.46 -3.34 11.45
CA LEU A 153 9.70 -3.10 10.21
C LEU A 153 10.62 -2.60 9.10
N GLU A 154 11.48 -1.63 9.42
CA GLU A 154 12.44 -1.05 8.47
C GLU A 154 13.44 -2.10 7.95
N ALA A 155 13.96 -2.96 8.82
CA ALA A 155 14.85 -4.05 8.45
C ALA A 155 14.14 -5.06 7.54
N PHE A 156 12.90 -5.44 7.86
CA PHE A 156 12.08 -6.32 7.02
C PHE A 156 11.89 -5.74 5.62
N VAL A 157 11.49 -4.47 5.52
CA VAL A 157 11.27 -3.79 4.24
C VAL A 157 12.57 -3.66 3.45
N SER A 158 13.65 -3.26 4.11
CA SER A 158 14.97 -3.12 3.49
C SER A 158 15.49 -4.45 2.95
N GLU A 159 15.30 -5.55 3.68
CA GLU A 159 15.66 -6.88 3.21
C GLU A 159 14.84 -7.30 1.99
N ARG A 160 13.52 -7.04 1.98
CA ARG A 160 12.66 -7.29 0.80
C ARG A 160 13.11 -6.47 -0.40
N VAL A 161 13.33 -5.17 -0.23
CA VAL A 161 13.83 -4.28 -1.29
C VAL A 161 15.17 -4.77 -1.84
N ALA A 162 16.09 -5.17 -0.96
CA ALA A 162 17.38 -5.73 -1.37
C ALA A 162 17.23 -7.06 -2.13
N ALA A 163 16.33 -7.94 -1.69
CA ALA A 163 16.03 -9.19 -2.38
C ALA A 163 15.43 -8.96 -3.77
N ILE A 164 14.55 -7.98 -3.92
CA ILE A 164 13.99 -7.56 -5.21
C ILE A 164 15.09 -7.01 -6.12
N ALA A 165 15.95 -6.14 -5.61
CA ALA A 165 17.03 -5.53 -6.38
C ALA A 165 18.02 -6.58 -6.90
N LYS A 166 18.38 -7.56 -6.06
CA LYS A 166 19.31 -8.65 -6.38
C LYS A 166 18.68 -9.83 -7.13
N PHE A 167 17.38 -9.78 -7.40
CA PHE A 167 16.71 -10.87 -8.07
C PHE A 167 17.28 -11.07 -9.48
N GLU A 168 17.80 -12.27 -9.73
CA GLU A 168 18.17 -12.73 -11.06
C GLU A 168 17.26 -13.92 -11.43
N PRO A 169 16.67 -13.94 -12.62
CA PRO A 169 15.95 -15.10 -13.12
C PRO A 169 16.94 -16.26 -13.16
N ARG A 170 16.62 -17.39 -12.52
CA ARG A 170 17.43 -18.59 -12.66
C ARG A 170 17.58 -18.87 -14.16
N ALA A 171 18.80 -18.77 -14.67
CA ALA A 171 19.14 -19.36 -15.95
C ALA A 171 18.89 -20.86 -15.80
N VAL A 172 17.72 -21.33 -16.26
CA VAL A 172 17.53 -22.75 -16.49
C VAL A 172 18.47 -23.09 -17.65
N MET A 173 19.72 -23.38 -17.31
CA MET A 173 20.72 -23.91 -18.23
C MET A 173 20.28 -25.33 -18.58
N THR A 174 19.42 -25.45 -19.58
CA THR A 174 19.49 -26.58 -20.50
C THR A 174 20.04 -26.03 -21.80
N ALA A 175 21.12 -26.63 -22.28
CA ALA A 175 22.02 -26.09 -23.29
C ALA A 175 21.40 -25.81 -24.68
N ASN A 176 20.08 -25.85 -24.84
CA ASN A 176 19.37 -25.63 -26.11
C ASN A 176 18.01 -24.93 -25.95
N SER A 177 17.77 -24.14 -24.90
CA SER A 177 16.54 -23.34 -24.81
C SER A 177 16.83 -21.93 -24.26
N PRO A 178 16.36 -20.86 -24.94
CA PRO A 178 16.42 -19.53 -24.34
C PRO A 178 15.63 -19.55 -23.04
N ILE A 179 16.17 -18.89 -22.01
CA ILE A 179 15.61 -18.77 -20.67
C ILE A 179 14.10 -18.55 -20.78
N LYS A 180 13.28 -19.53 -20.36
CA LYS A 180 11.84 -19.33 -20.20
C LYS A 180 11.66 -18.41 -19.00
N PHE A 181 11.70 -17.10 -19.22
CA PHE A 181 11.34 -16.14 -18.19
C PHE A 181 9.95 -16.50 -17.66
N VAL A 182 9.87 -16.70 -16.35
CA VAL A 182 8.60 -16.84 -15.63
C VAL A 182 7.82 -15.55 -15.87
N ASN A 183 6.64 -15.67 -16.48
CA ASN A 183 5.83 -14.55 -17.00
C ASN A 183 5.74 -13.35 -16.04
N VAL A 184 5.42 -13.61 -14.77
CA VAL A 184 5.38 -12.60 -13.70
C VAL A 184 6.46 -12.92 -12.67
N ALA A 185 7.26 -11.93 -12.32
CA ALA A 185 8.35 -12.10 -11.37
C ALA A 185 7.81 -12.53 -9.99
N PRO A 186 8.48 -13.45 -9.28
CA PRO A 186 8.00 -13.95 -7.99
C PRO A 186 7.75 -12.85 -6.96
N PHE A 187 8.57 -11.80 -6.97
CA PHE A 187 8.37 -10.66 -6.07
C PHE A 187 7.08 -9.89 -6.35
N VAL A 188 6.65 -9.79 -7.62
CA VAL A 188 5.36 -9.18 -7.99
C VAL A 188 4.21 -10.06 -7.50
N GLN A 189 4.32 -11.38 -7.65
CA GLN A 189 3.32 -12.32 -7.15
C GLN A 189 3.18 -12.27 -5.61
N SER A 190 4.30 -12.09 -4.90
CA SER A 190 4.31 -12.01 -3.43
C SER A 190 3.77 -10.69 -2.86
N PHE A 191 3.65 -9.64 -3.70
CA PHE A 191 3.26 -8.31 -3.23
C PHE A 191 1.80 -8.24 -2.77
N GLY A 192 0.87 -8.84 -3.52
CA GLY A 192 -0.56 -8.85 -3.14
C GLY A 192 -0.82 -9.49 -1.76
N PRO A 193 -0.34 -10.73 -1.52
CA PRO A 193 -0.44 -11.36 -0.20
C PRO A 193 0.21 -10.56 0.94
N LEU A 194 1.31 -9.86 0.66
CA LEU A 194 1.94 -8.97 1.65
C LEU A 194 1.03 -7.79 2.01
N VAL A 195 0.44 -7.13 1.01
CA VAL A 195 -0.51 -6.04 1.23
C VAL A 195 -1.74 -6.54 1.98
N ASP A 196 -2.31 -7.69 1.58
CA ASP A 196 -3.43 -8.30 2.30
C ASP A 196 -3.11 -8.50 3.78
N ARG A 197 -1.95 -9.10 4.07
CA ARG A 197 -1.51 -9.36 5.44
C ARG A 197 -1.30 -8.07 6.22
N PHE A 198 -0.65 -7.07 5.66
CA PHE A 198 -0.42 -5.79 6.34
C PHE A 198 -1.74 -5.05 6.60
N GLU A 199 -2.65 -5.01 5.64
CA GLU A 199 -3.96 -4.37 5.82
C GLU A 199 -4.86 -5.12 6.81
N GLU A 200 -4.79 -6.45 6.85
CA GLU A 200 -5.45 -7.27 7.86
C GLU A 200 -4.93 -6.93 9.27
N LEU A 201 -3.60 -6.88 9.44
CA LEU A 201 -2.96 -6.57 10.73
C LEU A 201 -3.24 -5.14 11.21
N ILE A 202 -3.28 -4.16 10.29
CA ILE A 202 -3.69 -2.78 10.60
C ILE A 202 -5.17 -2.72 11.00
N SER A 203 -6.02 -3.53 10.36
CA SER A 203 -7.46 -3.56 10.66
C SER A 203 -7.74 -4.20 12.01
N ALA A 204 -7.04 -5.28 12.37
CA ALA A 204 -7.12 -5.92 13.69
C ALA A 204 -6.78 -4.93 14.82
N CYS A 205 -5.81 -4.04 14.58
CA CYS A 205 -5.47 -2.96 15.50
C CYS A 205 -6.61 -1.98 15.80
N LYS A 206 -7.64 -1.88 14.94
CA LYS A 206 -8.78 -0.97 15.14
C LYS A 206 -9.87 -1.55 16.03
N HIS A 207 -9.99 -2.87 16.12
CA HIS A 207 -11.09 -3.55 16.83
C HIS A 207 -10.82 -3.74 18.33
N ASP A 208 -9.56 -3.63 18.76
CA ASP A 208 -9.14 -3.80 20.16
C ASP A 208 -9.65 -2.71 21.12
N SER A 209 -10.22 -1.62 20.60
CA SER A 209 -10.85 -0.57 21.43
C SER A 209 -12.19 -0.98 22.05
N GLY A 210 -12.76 -2.13 21.68
CA GLY A 210 -14.08 -2.60 22.13
C GLY A 210 -14.10 -3.39 23.44
N HIS A 211 -12.94 -3.89 23.92
CA HIS A 211 -12.87 -4.71 25.14
C HIS A 211 -12.61 -3.92 26.44
N ASP A 212 -12.65 -2.58 26.39
CA ASP A 212 -12.39 -1.69 27.54
C ASP A 212 -13.61 -1.47 28.47
N ALA A 213 -14.72 -2.21 28.30
CA ALA A 213 -15.91 -2.08 29.15
C ALA A 213 -15.77 -2.62 30.59
N CYS A 214 -14.65 -3.28 30.94
CA CYS A 214 -14.48 -3.93 32.25
C CYS A 214 -13.80 -3.05 33.33
N ALA A 215 -13.28 -1.87 32.97
CA ALA A 215 -12.61 -0.99 33.93
C ALA A 215 -13.57 -0.07 34.73
N SER A 216 -14.81 0.12 34.27
CA SER A 216 -15.73 1.11 34.87
C SER A 216 -16.50 0.63 36.13
N LYS A 217 -16.28 -0.61 36.59
CA LYS A 217 -16.92 -1.13 37.83
C LYS A 217 -16.02 -1.16 39.07
N ARG A 218 -14.79 -0.63 39.01
CA ARG A 218 -13.84 -0.70 40.15
C ARG A 218 -13.79 0.61 40.93
N GLY A 219 -14.85 0.87 41.67
CA GLY A 219 -14.92 1.94 42.66
C GLY A 219 -15.88 1.57 43.77
N ARG A 220 -15.39 0.81 44.77
CA ARG A 220 -15.89 0.65 46.16
C ARG A 220 -15.56 -0.75 46.71
N HIS A 221 -14.27 -1.07 46.86
CA HIS A 221 -13.83 -2.00 47.90
C HIS A 221 -12.51 -1.48 48.47
N ARG A 222 -12.56 -0.30 49.12
CA ARG A 222 -11.58 0.03 50.15
C ARG A 222 -12.04 -0.65 51.43
N SER A 223 -11.23 -1.59 51.88
CA SER A 223 -11.30 -2.34 53.11
C SER A 223 -11.50 -1.42 54.33
N ARG A 224 -12.66 -1.52 54.98
CA ARG A 224 -12.84 -1.08 56.37
C ARG A 224 -12.29 -2.19 57.28
N LEU A 225 -11.02 -2.06 57.66
CA LEU A 225 -10.49 -2.68 58.87
C LEU A 225 -10.37 -1.58 59.92
N SER A 226 -11.42 -1.39 60.72
CA SER A 226 -11.34 -1.20 62.18
C SER A 226 -12.68 -0.76 62.79
N ARG A 227 -12.93 -1.34 63.97
CA ARG A 227 -13.91 -1.02 65.03
C ARG A 227 -15.35 -1.54 64.92
N ALA A 228 -15.63 -2.41 65.87
CA ALA A 228 -16.88 -3.03 66.26
C ALA A 228 -17.89 -2.04 66.87
N SER A 229 -19.19 -2.34 66.70
CA SER A 229 -20.13 -2.63 67.80
C SER A 229 -21.56 -2.80 67.26
N ASP A 230 -22.13 -3.96 67.55
CA ASP A 230 -23.53 -4.24 67.91
C ASP A 230 -24.74 -3.98 66.99
N ALA A 231 -25.69 -4.91 67.16
CA ALA A 231 -27.13 -4.90 66.91
C ALA A 231 -27.65 -5.39 65.54
N ASP A 232 -27.94 -6.70 65.52
CA ASP A 232 -29.27 -7.31 65.31
C ASP A 232 -30.20 -6.96 64.13
N HIS A 233 -30.79 -8.06 63.63
CA HIS A 233 -32.10 -8.24 62.98
C HIS A 233 -32.23 -8.30 61.44
N VAL A 234 -32.39 -9.56 60.98
CA VAL A 234 -33.55 -10.14 60.25
C VAL A 234 -33.84 -9.72 58.80
N PHE A 235 -33.53 -10.67 57.90
CA PHE A 235 -34.42 -11.38 56.97
C PHE A 235 -35.60 -10.64 56.31
N ASP A 236 -35.53 -10.62 54.98
CA ASP A 236 -36.51 -11.17 54.02
C ASP A 236 -37.25 -10.23 53.03
N ASP A 237 -37.29 -10.78 51.82
CA ASP A 237 -38.40 -10.86 50.89
C ASP A 237 -38.72 -9.76 49.85
N ARG A 238 -38.63 -10.23 48.59
CA ARG A 238 -39.67 -10.25 47.55
C ARG A 238 -40.01 -9.02 46.68
N PHE A 239 -39.73 -9.26 45.38
CA PHE A 239 -40.66 -9.30 44.24
C PHE A 239 -41.29 -8.02 43.64
N GLY A 240 -41.33 -8.03 42.30
CA GLY A 240 -42.14 -7.21 41.37
C GLY A 240 -41.29 -6.87 40.14
N GLY A 241 -41.50 -7.35 38.90
CA GLY A 241 -42.71 -7.78 38.20
C GLY A 241 -43.63 -6.56 37.98
N ALA A 242 -44.03 -6.13 36.79
CA ALA A 242 -43.82 -6.48 35.39
C ALA A 242 -44.42 -5.31 34.55
N ASP A 243 -44.15 -5.33 33.24
CA ASP A 243 -45.01 -4.90 32.14
C ASP A 243 -45.57 -3.47 32.04
N SER A 244 -45.31 -2.83 30.89
CA SER A 244 -46.23 -2.83 29.73
C SER A 244 -46.08 -1.57 28.87
N GLY A 245 -46.40 -1.69 27.57
CA GLY A 245 -47.15 -0.62 26.89
C GLY A 245 -46.56 -0.03 25.61
N HIS A 246 -47.05 -0.54 24.47
CA HIS A 246 -46.99 0.00 23.11
C HIS A 246 -47.43 1.48 22.97
N SER A 247 -46.94 2.20 21.95
CA SER A 247 -47.72 2.49 20.71
C SER A 247 -46.97 3.37 19.68
N SER A 248 -47.40 3.22 18.43
CA SER A 248 -46.79 3.66 17.16
C SER A 248 -47.28 5.01 16.61
N SER A 249 -46.67 5.40 15.47
CA SER A 249 -47.16 6.25 14.34
C SER A 249 -46.70 7.73 14.34
N GLN A 250 -46.47 8.47 13.25
CA GLN A 250 -46.29 8.27 11.79
C GLN A 250 -45.93 9.66 11.15
N ILE A 251 -45.13 9.68 10.06
CA ILE A 251 -45.18 10.51 8.81
C ILE A 251 -44.89 12.05 8.79
N SER A 252 -44.00 12.46 7.84
CA SER A 252 -43.99 13.64 6.90
C SER A 252 -42.57 14.27 6.79
N SER A 253 -41.80 14.11 5.72
CA SER A 253 -41.72 14.90 4.44
C SER A 253 -41.25 16.36 4.59
N ASP A 254 -40.10 16.71 3.97
CA ASP A 254 -39.95 17.81 2.98
C ASP A 254 -38.48 18.16 2.67
N THR A 255 -38.18 18.31 1.38
CA THR A 255 -37.03 18.99 0.76
C THR A 255 -37.41 20.43 0.38
N PRO A 256 -36.44 21.35 0.16
CA PRO A 256 -36.17 21.78 -1.23
C PRO A 256 -34.71 22.20 -1.58
N GLU A 257 -34.48 22.32 -2.90
CA GLU A 257 -33.37 22.96 -3.66
C GLU A 257 -33.26 24.49 -3.33
N GLU A 258 -32.34 25.37 -3.76
CA GLU A 258 -31.39 25.51 -4.88
C GLU A 258 -30.50 26.76 -4.56
N SER A 259 -29.31 26.92 -5.18
CA SER A 259 -28.86 28.15 -5.89
C SER A 259 -27.34 28.39 -5.93
N ALA A 260 -26.92 28.90 -7.09
CA ALA A 260 -25.57 29.02 -7.62
C ALA A 260 -24.85 30.34 -7.25
N ASN A 261 -23.52 30.37 -7.40
CA ASN A 261 -22.86 31.54 -8.01
C ASN A 261 -21.45 31.25 -8.55
N ARG A 262 -21.17 31.82 -9.73
CA ARG A 262 -19.89 31.88 -10.46
C ARG A 262 -19.40 33.34 -10.39
N PRO A 263 -18.10 33.61 -10.61
CA PRO A 263 -17.80 34.47 -11.77
C PRO A 263 -16.51 34.11 -12.53
N THR A 264 -16.48 34.62 -13.75
CA THR A 264 -15.45 34.60 -14.79
C THR A 264 -14.38 35.68 -14.60
N GLY A 265 -13.16 35.43 -15.12
CA GLY A 265 -12.16 36.47 -15.37
C GLY A 265 -10.88 35.89 -16.01
N GLU A 266 -10.64 36.22 -17.28
CA GLU A 266 -9.43 35.93 -18.06
C GLU A 266 -8.27 36.87 -17.69
N ASN A 267 -7.03 36.36 -17.67
CA ASN A 267 -5.87 37.03 -18.26
C ASN A 267 -4.65 36.10 -18.32
N GLY A 268 -3.98 36.09 -19.47
CA GLY A 268 -2.81 35.25 -19.75
C GLY A 268 -1.46 35.90 -19.41
N GLY A 269 -0.40 35.08 -19.52
CA GLY A 269 0.96 35.57 -19.80
C GLY A 269 2.05 35.24 -18.77
N ASN A 270 2.77 34.13 -19.04
CA ASN A 270 4.22 34.02 -18.97
C ASN A 270 4.94 33.98 -17.58
N SER A 271 5.27 32.77 -17.09
CA SER A 271 6.51 32.50 -16.32
C SER A 271 6.66 31.01 -15.96
N ASP A 272 7.12 30.17 -16.89
CA ASP A 272 7.28 28.71 -16.70
C ASP A 272 8.67 28.24 -16.22
N ALA A 273 9.61 29.14 -15.94
CA ALA A 273 10.98 28.76 -15.57
C ALA A 273 11.29 28.81 -14.06
N ALA A 274 10.47 29.47 -13.23
CA ALA A 274 10.71 29.63 -11.79
C ALA A 274 9.86 28.69 -10.89
N ARG A 275 8.98 27.88 -11.48
CA ARG A 275 8.04 26.99 -10.77
C ARG A 275 8.61 25.62 -10.41
N ARG A 276 9.76 25.21 -10.96
CA ARG A 276 10.28 23.85 -10.75
C ARG A 276 10.98 23.63 -9.40
N ASP A 277 11.52 24.68 -8.80
CA ASP A 277 12.27 24.58 -7.54
C ASP A 277 11.48 25.02 -6.30
N GLN A 278 10.25 25.55 -6.46
CA GLN A 278 9.36 25.89 -5.34
C GLN A 278 8.29 24.83 -5.07
N VAL A 279 7.95 23.99 -6.04
CA VAL A 279 6.93 22.93 -5.88
C VAL A 279 7.40 21.83 -4.91
N SER A 280 8.69 21.50 -4.90
CA SER A 280 9.26 20.50 -3.98
C SER A 280 9.29 20.94 -2.51
N ASN A 281 9.39 22.25 -2.23
CA ASN A 281 9.34 22.78 -0.86
C ASN A 281 7.90 23.10 -0.40
N ALA A 282 6.99 23.43 -1.32
CA ALA A 282 5.58 23.68 -0.99
C ALA A 282 4.81 22.39 -0.67
N GLU A 283 5.04 21.29 -1.42
CA GLU A 283 4.42 19.98 -1.14
C GLU A 283 4.89 19.38 0.19
N GLN A 284 6.15 19.62 0.57
CA GLN A 284 6.70 19.19 1.86
C GLN A 284 6.16 20.02 3.04
N ASN A 285 5.91 21.32 2.85
CA ASN A 285 5.32 22.18 3.90
C ASN A 285 3.80 22.00 4.04
N ASP A 286 3.08 21.73 2.96
CA ASP A 286 1.63 21.48 3.01
C ASP A 286 1.30 20.13 3.66
N THR A 287 2.15 19.10 3.46
CA THR A 287 2.02 17.82 4.18
C THR A 287 2.34 17.93 5.66
N VAL A 288 3.28 18.81 6.05
CA VAL A 288 3.56 19.12 7.46
C VAL A 288 2.43 19.96 8.09
N SER A 289 1.86 20.92 7.36
CA SER A 289 0.76 21.78 7.84
C SER A 289 -0.57 21.03 8.00
N LEU A 290 -0.88 20.09 7.11
CA LEU A 290 -2.03 19.18 7.25
C LEU A 290 -1.83 18.21 8.42
N ARG A 291 -0.61 17.68 8.61
CA ARG A 291 -0.26 16.79 9.74
C ARG A 291 -0.44 17.46 11.10
N GLU A 292 -0.16 18.77 11.20
CA GLU A 292 -0.32 19.55 12.43
C GLU A 292 -1.78 19.97 12.67
N ARG A 293 -2.56 20.30 11.62
CA ARG A 293 -3.98 20.67 11.76
C ARG A 293 -4.90 19.52 12.15
N PHE A 294 -4.60 18.28 11.74
CA PHE A 294 -5.37 17.10 12.16
C PHE A 294 -4.98 16.57 13.55
N ALA A 295 -3.79 16.91 14.04
CA ALA A 295 -3.34 16.53 15.39
C ALA A 295 -4.01 17.34 16.51
N GLY A 296 -4.49 18.56 16.21
CA GLY A 296 -5.04 19.49 17.20
C GLY A 296 -6.46 19.20 17.69
N THR A 297 -7.19 18.26 17.07
CA THR A 297 -8.64 18.08 17.36
C THR A 297 -9.12 16.64 17.36
N CYS A 298 -8.23 15.67 17.15
CA CYS A 298 -8.61 14.27 17.16
C CYS A 298 -8.18 13.63 18.47
N GLY A 299 -9.08 12.91 19.14
CA GLY A 299 -8.74 12.06 20.28
C GLY A 299 -7.50 11.22 19.94
N THR A 300 -6.62 11.01 20.93
CA THR A 300 -5.26 10.48 20.76
C THR A 300 -5.16 9.30 19.79
N SER A 301 -6.17 8.43 19.78
CA SER A 301 -6.34 7.27 18.88
C SER A 301 -6.12 7.55 17.38
N ALA A 302 -6.59 8.68 16.85
CA ALA A 302 -6.46 8.94 15.41
C ALA A 302 -5.03 9.34 15.00
N ALA A 303 -4.33 10.10 15.83
CA ALA A 303 -2.93 10.48 15.60
C ALA A 303 -2.00 9.25 15.68
N GLU A 304 -2.32 8.31 16.58
CA GLU A 304 -1.63 7.03 16.74
C GLU A 304 -1.78 6.14 15.50
N HIS A 305 -3.02 5.99 15.02
CA HIS A 305 -3.33 5.25 13.80
C HIS A 305 -2.63 5.85 12.57
N TYR A 306 -2.55 7.18 12.49
CA TYR A 306 -1.83 7.88 11.43
C TYR A 306 -0.34 7.52 11.39
N GLN A 307 0.32 7.41 12.55
CA GLN A 307 1.75 7.09 12.62
C GLN A 307 2.09 5.67 12.14
N LEU A 308 1.30 4.67 12.53
CA LEU A 308 1.45 3.30 12.03
C LEU A 308 1.21 3.27 10.51
N ARG A 309 0.13 3.94 10.08
CA ARG A 309 -0.28 3.99 8.68
C ARG A 309 0.80 4.57 7.78
N SER A 310 1.36 5.72 8.16
CA SER A 310 2.45 6.37 7.43
C SER A 310 3.68 5.46 7.28
N SER A 311 3.97 4.63 8.29
CA SER A 311 5.12 3.71 8.25
C SER A 311 4.89 2.58 7.23
N VAL A 312 3.68 2.02 7.19
CA VAL A 312 3.31 0.97 6.22
C VAL A 312 3.17 1.53 4.81
N ASP A 313 2.61 2.73 4.66
CA ASP A 313 2.50 3.40 3.37
C ASP A 313 3.89 3.66 2.76
N GLY A 314 4.86 4.11 3.57
CA GLY A 314 6.25 4.25 3.15
C GLY A 314 6.91 2.91 2.76
N ALA A 315 6.56 1.81 3.43
CA ALA A 315 7.02 0.48 3.06
C ALA A 315 6.51 0.07 1.67
N TYR A 316 5.23 0.28 1.38
CA TYR A 316 4.66 0.00 0.07
C TYR A 316 5.34 0.80 -1.03
N GLN A 317 5.56 2.10 -0.81
CA GLN A 317 6.22 2.96 -1.79
C GLN A 317 7.61 2.43 -2.18
N ARG A 318 8.41 2.02 -1.19
CA ARG A 318 9.76 1.50 -1.43
C ARG A 318 9.74 0.15 -2.13
N ILE A 319 8.83 -0.75 -1.75
CA ILE A 319 8.69 -2.06 -2.40
C ILE A 319 8.27 -1.89 -3.86
N VAL A 320 7.23 -1.08 -4.14
CA VAL A 320 6.78 -0.82 -5.52
C VAL A 320 7.88 -0.20 -6.37
N SER A 321 8.61 0.78 -5.82
CA SER A 321 9.73 1.42 -6.51
C SER A 321 10.85 0.42 -6.84
N ALA A 322 11.17 -0.48 -5.90
CA ALA A 322 12.14 -1.55 -6.13
C ALA A 322 11.66 -2.54 -7.19
N MET A 323 10.39 -2.93 -7.17
CA MET A 323 9.81 -3.82 -8.18
C MET A 323 9.93 -3.23 -9.58
N VAL A 324 9.53 -1.96 -9.76
CA VAL A 324 9.64 -1.27 -11.05
C VAL A 324 11.10 -1.21 -11.52
N SER A 325 12.01 -0.81 -10.63
CA SER A 325 13.45 -0.71 -10.96
C SER A 325 14.03 -2.06 -11.40
N SER A 326 13.69 -3.14 -10.68
CA SER A 326 14.11 -4.49 -11.05
C SER A 326 13.48 -4.97 -12.36
N ILE A 327 12.20 -4.68 -12.61
CA ILE A 327 11.54 -5.03 -13.88
C ILE A 327 12.23 -4.35 -15.06
N GLU A 328 12.55 -3.06 -14.94
CA GLU A 328 13.26 -2.33 -16.00
C GLU A 328 14.64 -2.93 -16.26
N ARG A 329 15.43 -3.16 -15.21
CA ARG A 329 16.75 -3.80 -15.33
C ARG A 329 16.68 -5.17 -16.01
N LEU A 330 15.72 -6.01 -15.61
CA LEU A 330 15.53 -7.33 -16.22
C LEU A 330 15.11 -7.22 -17.69
N ALA A 331 14.21 -6.29 -17.99
CA ALA A 331 13.73 -6.08 -19.35
C ALA A 331 14.81 -5.50 -20.28
N GLU A 332 15.69 -4.64 -19.77
CA GLU A 332 16.85 -4.12 -20.52
C GLU A 332 17.88 -5.20 -20.83
N SER A 333 18.04 -6.18 -19.94
CA SER A 333 18.94 -7.31 -20.18
C SER A 333 18.43 -8.32 -21.23
N ASP A 334 17.13 -8.30 -21.53
CA ASP A 334 16.49 -9.20 -22.51
C ASP A 334 15.98 -8.43 -23.75
N SER A 335 16.81 -8.41 -24.79
CA SER A 335 16.47 -7.79 -26.09
C SER A 335 15.28 -8.41 -26.82
N LYS A 336 14.86 -9.64 -26.47
CA LYS A 336 13.83 -10.38 -27.22
C LYS A 336 12.49 -10.40 -26.51
N TYR A 337 12.49 -10.43 -25.18
CA TYR A 337 11.27 -10.55 -24.38
C TYR A 337 11.11 -9.42 -23.35
N GLY A 338 11.97 -8.41 -23.35
CA GLY A 338 11.90 -7.29 -22.41
C GLY A 338 10.55 -6.56 -22.39
N ASN A 339 9.97 -6.26 -23.55
CA ASN A 339 8.66 -5.60 -23.61
C ASN A 339 7.51 -6.52 -23.18
N LYS A 340 7.60 -7.83 -23.46
CA LYS A 340 6.68 -8.84 -22.92
C LYS A 340 6.74 -8.84 -21.38
N LEU A 341 7.95 -8.89 -20.82
CA LEU A 341 8.19 -8.91 -19.37
C LEU A 341 7.63 -7.67 -18.68
N ARG A 342 7.85 -6.47 -19.25
CA ARG A 342 7.25 -5.22 -18.76
C ARG A 342 5.72 -5.30 -18.73
N LEU A 343 5.10 -5.72 -19.83
CA LEU A 343 3.64 -5.80 -19.95
C LEU A 343 3.01 -6.69 -18.89
N GLU A 344 3.53 -7.91 -18.74
CA GLU A 344 2.98 -8.90 -17.80
C GLU A 344 3.12 -8.44 -16.35
N ASN A 345 4.30 -7.92 -15.99
CA ASN A 345 4.56 -7.49 -14.62
C ASN A 345 3.80 -6.21 -14.27
N TYR A 346 3.75 -5.21 -15.14
CA TYR A 346 2.98 -4.00 -14.88
C TYR A 346 1.48 -4.26 -14.83
N ALA A 347 0.95 -5.15 -15.68
CA ALA A 347 -0.44 -5.59 -15.57
C ALA A 347 -0.73 -6.26 -14.22
N ALA A 348 0.15 -7.17 -13.76
CA ALA A 348 -0.01 -7.84 -12.48
C ALA A 348 0.06 -6.88 -11.27
N ILE A 349 0.96 -5.89 -11.31
CA ILE A 349 1.04 -4.85 -10.27
C ILE A 349 -0.23 -4.00 -10.27
N LEU A 350 -0.70 -3.54 -11.43
CA LEU A 350 -1.91 -2.73 -11.54
C LEU A 350 -3.16 -3.45 -11.03
N THR A 351 -3.31 -4.74 -11.33
CA THR A 351 -4.39 -5.58 -10.78
C THR A 351 -4.32 -5.64 -9.26
N THR A 352 -3.11 -5.77 -8.71
CA THR A 352 -2.90 -5.78 -7.26
C THR A 352 -3.27 -4.43 -6.65
N ILE A 353 -2.76 -3.32 -7.19
CA ILE A 353 -3.08 -1.95 -6.73
C ILE A 353 -4.61 -1.73 -6.75
N SER A 354 -5.28 -2.07 -7.85
CA SER A 354 -6.72 -1.89 -8.00
C SER A 354 -7.52 -2.70 -6.97
N ARG A 355 -7.09 -3.94 -6.67
CA ARG A 355 -7.69 -4.79 -5.63
C ARG A 355 -7.59 -4.16 -4.24
N HIS A 356 -6.50 -3.47 -3.94
CA HIS A 356 -6.25 -2.87 -2.63
C HIS A 356 -6.57 -1.37 -2.55
N ALA A 357 -7.06 -0.73 -3.63
CA ALA A 357 -7.24 0.72 -3.74
C ALA A 357 -7.99 1.38 -2.57
N LYS A 358 -8.97 0.68 -1.99
CA LYS A 358 -9.75 1.17 -0.83
C LYS A 358 -9.03 1.01 0.51
N ARG A 359 -8.30 -0.09 0.70
CA ARG A 359 -7.59 -0.40 1.97
C ARG A 359 -6.22 0.28 2.01
N ALA A 360 -5.58 0.40 0.86
CA ALA A 360 -4.26 0.96 0.67
C ALA A 360 -4.23 2.15 -0.30
N PRO A 361 -4.86 3.30 0.03
CA PRO A 361 -4.98 4.44 -0.89
C PRO A 361 -3.64 5.00 -1.38
N ILE A 362 -2.54 4.83 -0.62
CA ILE A 362 -1.21 5.26 -1.08
C ILE A 362 -0.81 4.59 -2.40
N LEU A 363 -1.26 3.36 -2.64
CA LEU A 363 -0.92 2.61 -3.86
C LEU A 363 -1.49 3.26 -5.12
N ASN A 364 -2.58 4.02 -5.02
CA ASN A 364 -3.20 4.69 -6.16
C ASN A 364 -2.29 5.76 -6.77
N HIS A 365 -1.35 6.32 -5.99
CA HIS A 365 -0.37 7.30 -6.51
C HIS A 365 0.56 6.70 -7.56
N PHE A 366 0.71 5.37 -7.59
CA PHE A 366 1.51 4.68 -8.60
C PHE A 366 0.70 4.31 -9.85
N GLN A 367 -0.62 4.44 -9.82
CA GLN A 367 -1.49 3.91 -10.86
C GLN A 367 -1.21 4.56 -12.21
N ASP A 368 -1.24 5.89 -12.29
CA ASP A 368 -1.02 6.63 -13.55
C ASP A 368 0.38 6.37 -14.11
N PHE A 369 1.40 6.38 -13.24
CA PHE A 369 2.77 6.08 -13.61
C PHE A 369 2.92 4.67 -14.19
N LEU A 370 2.34 3.66 -13.54
CA LEU A 370 2.39 2.27 -14.01
C LEU A 370 1.55 2.04 -15.26
N VAL A 371 0.42 2.74 -15.41
CA VAL A 371 -0.37 2.74 -16.64
C VAL A 371 0.45 3.30 -17.80
N GLN A 372 1.14 4.43 -17.61
CA GLN A 372 2.01 5.01 -18.62
C GLN A 372 3.15 4.06 -19.00
N LYS A 373 3.80 3.43 -18.02
CA LYS A 373 4.86 2.43 -18.24
C LYS A 373 4.34 1.21 -19.01
N ARG A 374 3.18 0.68 -18.64
CA ARG A 374 2.53 -0.44 -19.35
C ARG A 374 2.14 -0.05 -20.77
N GLU A 375 1.62 1.15 -20.98
CA GLU A 375 1.23 1.64 -22.30
C GLU A 375 2.43 1.83 -23.23
N SER A 376 3.54 2.38 -22.70
CA SER A 376 4.80 2.48 -23.45
C SER A 376 5.33 1.08 -23.83
N ALA A 377 5.30 0.13 -22.90
CA ALA A 377 5.68 -1.26 -23.18
C ALA A 377 4.75 -1.92 -24.20
N LEU A 378 3.45 -1.61 -24.17
CA LEU A 378 2.46 -2.08 -25.14
C LEU A 378 2.78 -1.58 -26.53
N GLN A 379 3.03 -0.27 -26.67
CA GLN A 379 3.36 0.34 -27.95
C GLN A 379 4.62 -0.30 -28.55
N ASN A 380 5.67 -0.49 -27.76
CA ASN A 380 6.91 -1.11 -28.21
C ASN A 380 6.71 -2.58 -28.58
N TYR A 381 5.94 -3.33 -27.78
CA TYR A 381 5.63 -4.73 -28.08
C TYR A 381 4.80 -4.88 -29.36
N VAL A 382 3.82 -4.01 -29.59
CA VAL A 382 3.03 -3.97 -30.82
C VAL A 382 3.95 -3.75 -32.02
N GLN A 383 4.87 -2.79 -31.92
CA GLN A 383 5.88 -2.55 -32.95
C GLN A 383 6.71 -3.81 -33.24
N GLU A 384 7.20 -4.51 -32.22
CA GLU A 384 7.92 -5.77 -32.38
C GLU A 384 7.09 -6.86 -33.07
N GLN A 385 5.78 -6.95 -32.81
CA GLN A 385 4.91 -7.93 -33.48
C GLN A 385 4.71 -7.60 -34.96
N LEU A 386 4.55 -6.32 -35.28
CA LEU A 386 4.45 -5.85 -36.67
C LEU A 386 5.75 -6.12 -37.44
N ASP A 387 6.91 -5.90 -36.81
CA ASP A 387 8.20 -6.18 -37.42
C ASP A 387 8.42 -7.70 -37.61
N TYR A 388 7.99 -8.52 -36.64
CA TYR A 388 8.11 -9.97 -36.70
C TYR A 388 7.25 -10.63 -37.79
N SER A 389 6.06 -10.10 -38.06
CA SER A 389 5.04 -10.75 -38.93
C SER A 389 5.35 -10.71 -40.44
N ARG A 390 6.59 -10.36 -40.83
CA ARG A 390 6.99 -10.02 -42.21
C ARG A 390 6.18 -8.88 -42.83
N LEU A 391 5.39 -8.18 -42.01
CA LEU A 391 4.78 -6.90 -42.36
C LEU A 391 5.80 -5.76 -42.16
N GLY A 392 6.84 -5.99 -41.36
CA GLY A 392 7.92 -5.03 -41.10
C GLY A 392 8.57 -4.46 -42.36
N GLU A 393 8.77 -5.24 -43.43
CA GLU A 393 9.32 -4.72 -44.69
C GLU A 393 8.39 -3.71 -45.36
N LEU A 394 7.08 -4.01 -45.41
CA LEU A 394 6.06 -3.09 -45.93
C LEU A 394 5.96 -1.82 -45.08
N LEU A 395 5.97 -1.98 -43.77
CA LEU A 395 5.86 -0.86 -42.83
C LEU A 395 7.13 -0.01 -42.83
N SER A 396 8.30 -0.63 -42.97
CA SER A 396 9.58 0.06 -43.15
C SER A 396 9.60 0.84 -44.46
N PHE A 397 9.12 0.24 -45.56
CA PHE A 397 8.94 0.94 -46.83
C PHE A 397 7.99 2.14 -46.67
N SER A 398 6.85 1.95 -46.00
CA SER A 398 5.89 3.03 -45.72
C SER A 398 6.53 4.22 -44.99
N GLY A 399 7.35 3.95 -43.97
CA GLY A 399 8.08 4.98 -43.23
C GLY A 399 9.15 5.68 -44.08
N LYS A 400 9.91 4.93 -44.89
CA LYS A 400 10.90 5.52 -45.80
C LYS A 400 10.24 6.38 -46.88
N LEU A 401 9.08 5.94 -47.39
CA LEU A 401 8.28 6.71 -48.35
C LEU A 401 7.75 8.00 -47.73
N GLU A 402 7.32 7.96 -46.47
CA GLU A 402 6.93 9.16 -45.71
C GLU A 402 8.04 10.20 -45.69
N GLN A 403 9.23 9.76 -45.31
CA GLN A 403 10.37 10.64 -45.14
C GLN A 403 10.82 11.21 -46.48
N LEU A 404 10.81 10.40 -47.53
CA LEU A 404 11.15 10.84 -48.89
C LEU A 404 10.17 11.91 -49.42
N LEU A 405 8.89 11.80 -49.09
CA LEU A 405 7.86 12.75 -49.50
C LEU A 405 7.97 14.13 -48.83
N LEU A 406 8.83 14.28 -47.81
CA LEU A 406 9.15 15.59 -47.23
C LEU A 406 10.06 16.41 -48.14
N ASP A 407 10.94 15.73 -48.88
CA ASP A 407 11.99 16.36 -49.70
C ASP A 407 11.70 16.29 -51.21
N VAL A 408 10.89 15.32 -51.63
CA VAL A 408 10.65 14.99 -53.04
C VAL A 408 9.16 15.05 -53.36
N GLY A 409 8.82 15.72 -54.48
CA GLY A 409 7.45 15.79 -54.97
C GLY A 409 6.87 14.40 -55.31
N PRO A 410 5.57 14.14 -55.11
CA PRO A 410 4.99 12.79 -55.25
C PRO A 410 5.19 12.13 -56.62
N ARG A 411 5.30 12.93 -57.69
CA ARG A 411 5.52 12.44 -59.06
C ARG A 411 6.95 11.98 -59.33
N ASP A 412 7.90 12.46 -58.53
CA ASP A 412 9.33 12.25 -58.71
C ASP A 412 9.86 11.10 -57.84
N VAL A 413 9.07 10.65 -56.86
CA VAL A 413 9.38 9.53 -55.97
C VAL A 413 9.77 8.28 -56.76
N LYS A 414 9.08 7.98 -57.87
CA LYS A 414 9.32 6.79 -58.69
C LYS A 414 10.71 6.72 -59.35
N PHE A 415 11.42 7.85 -59.40
CA PHE A 415 12.77 7.94 -59.97
C PHE A 415 13.86 7.79 -58.90
N GLN A 416 13.49 7.71 -57.62
CA GLN A 416 14.42 7.53 -56.51
C GLN A 416 14.82 6.06 -56.36
N LEU A 417 16.07 5.84 -55.93
CA LEU A 417 16.62 4.49 -55.76
C LEU A 417 15.79 3.69 -54.74
N ASN A 418 15.38 2.47 -55.09
CA ASN A 418 14.50 1.57 -54.30
C ASN A 418 13.03 2.02 -54.17
N PHE A 419 12.59 2.99 -54.96
CA PHE A 419 11.20 3.45 -55.02
C PHE A 419 10.64 3.32 -56.44
N SER A 420 11.17 2.44 -57.27
CA SER A 420 10.60 2.25 -58.61
C SER A 420 9.21 1.60 -58.52
N SER A 421 8.38 1.71 -59.55
CA SER A 421 7.08 1.01 -59.57
C SER A 421 7.22 -0.51 -59.39
N LYS A 422 8.32 -1.09 -59.89
CA LYS A 422 8.66 -2.51 -59.70
C LYS A 422 9.02 -2.81 -58.24
N ASP A 423 9.81 -1.89 -57.66
CA ASP A 423 10.04 -1.64 -56.22
C ASP A 423 8.83 -1.97 -55.35
N VAL A 424 7.81 -1.14 -55.57
CA VAL A 424 6.57 -1.10 -54.80
C VAL A 424 5.72 -2.34 -55.05
N SER A 425 5.55 -2.76 -56.31
CA SER A 425 4.78 -3.98 -56.62
C SER A 425 5.38 -5.21 -55.93
N GLN A 426 6.71 -5.37 -55.94
CA GLN A 426 7.35 -6.51 -55.29
C GLN A 426 7.13 -6.52 -53.77
N ILE A 427 7.19 -5.37 -53.11
CA ILE A 427 6.96 -5.25 -51.66
C ILE A 427 5.48 -5.49 -51.32
N LEU A 428 4.56 -4.97 -52.13
CA LEU A 428 3.13 -5.20 -51.98
C LEU A 428 2.80 -6.68 -52.14
N ASP A 429 3.27 -7.33 -53.20
CA ASP A 429 3.04 -8.76 -53.47
C ASP A 429 3.60 -9.65 -52.37
N ALA A 430 4.82 -9.35 -51.92
CA ALA A 430 5.46 -10.07 -50.82
C ALA A 430 4.64 -9.98 -49.53
N THR A 431 3.86 -8.90 -49.35
CA THR A 431 3.08 -8.65 -48.14
C THR A 431 1.66 -9.19 -48.22
N THR A 432 0.95 -8.91 -49.31
CA THR A 432 -0.44 -9.32 -49.57
C THR A 432 -0.54 -10.83 -49.77
N SER A 433 0.47 -11.45 -50.37
CA SER A 433 0.52 -12.90 -50.52
C SER A 433 0.59 -13.60 -49.15
N GLY A 434 -0.40 -14.45 -48.88
CA GLY A 434 -0.52 -15.21 -47.62
C GLY A 434 -0.75 -14.35 -46.38
N MET A 435 -1.34 -13.16 -46.54
CA MET A 435 -1.61 -12.23 -45.44
C MET A 435 -2.43 -12.86 -44.30
N ASP A 436 -3.43 -13.70 -44.62
CA ASP A 436 -4.24 -14.41 -43.62
C ASP A 436 -3.37 -15.29 -42.70
N LYS A 437 -2.40 -16.02 -43.28
CA LYS A 437 -1.49 -16.89 -42.54
C LYS A 437 -0.54 -16.10 -41.66
N LYS A 438 -0.06 -14.94 -42.14
CA LYS A 438 0.81 -14.03 -41.37
C LYS A 438 0.08 -13.45 -40.17
N LEU A 439 -1.15 -12.97 -40.36
CA LEU A 439 -2.00 -12.43 -39.30
C LEU A 439 -2.35 -13.50 -38.25
N LYS A 440 -2.73 -14.71 -38.68
CA LYS A 440 -2.94 -15.86 -37.77
C LYS A 440 -1.67 -16.21 -36.99
N SER A 441 -0.51 -16.18 -37.64
CA SER A 441 0.78 -16.45 -36.97
C SER A 441 1.08 -15.42 -35.89
N MET A 442 0.82 -14.13 -36.16
CA MET A 442 0.95 -13.04 -35.20
C MET A 442 0.01 -13.22 -34.01
N LYS A 443 -1.29 -13.49 -34.24
CA LYS A 443 -2.26 -13.76 -33.17
C LYS A 443 -1.85 -14.95 -32.31
N ASN A 444 -1.51 -16.08 -32.94
CA ASN A 444 -1.06 -17.29 -32.23
C ASN A 444 0.19 -17.05 -31.37
N ARG A 445 1.09 -16.15 -31.80
CA ARG A 445 2.26 -15.76 -31.01
C ARG A 445 1.87 -14.93 -29.78
N ILE A 446 0.96 -13.97 -29.95
CA ILE A 446 0.42 -13.16 -28.85
C ILE A 446 -0.29 -14.05 -27.82
N GLU A 447 -1.12 -14.99 -28.27
CA GLU A 447 -1.78 -15.99 -27.41
C GLU A 447 -0.75 -16.82 -26.63
N LYS A 448 0.28 -17.36 -27.31
CA LYS A 448 1.36 -18.09 -26.65
C LYS A 448 2.10 -17.27 -25.60
N HIS A 449 2.19 -15.96 -25.80
CA HIS A 449 2.88 -15.08 -24.86
C HIS A 449 2.03 -14.79 -23.62
N PHE A 450 0.75 -14.42 -23.78
CA PHE A 450 -0.04 -13.84 -22.68
C PHE A 450 -1.24 -14.67 -22.20
N ALA A 451 -1.69 -15.70 -22.93
CA ALA A 451 -2.91 -16.45 -22.58
C ALA A 451 -2.82 -17.10 -21.19
N SER A 452 -1.61 -17.46 -20.74
CA SER A 452 -1.39 -18.00 -19.39
C SER A 452 -1.60 -16.99 -18.25
N LEU A 453 -1.54 -15.69 -18.55
CA LEU A 453 -1.70 -14.62 -17.56
C LEU A 453 -3.12 -14.06 -17.58
N SER A 454 -3.59 -13.64 -18.76
CA SER A 454 -4.91 -13.06 -18.93
C SER A 454 -5.33 -13.08 -20.40
N ASN A 455 -6.50 -13.65 -20.68
CA ASN A 455 -7.13 -13.56 -22.00
C ASN A 455 -7.52 -12.12 -22.34
N GLU A 456 -7.88 -11.31 -21.33
CA GLU A 456 -8.16 -9.89 -21.54
C GLU A 456 -6.92 -9.14 -22.06
N LEU A 457 -5.73 -9.49 -21.56
CA LEU A 457 -4.48 -8.89 -22.04
C LEU A 457 -4.20 -9.30 -23.50
N VAL A 458 -4.48 -10.56 -23.87
CA VAL A 458 -4.40 -11.03 -25.27
C VAL A 458 -5.31 -10.18 -26.16
N ASP A 459 -6.56 -9.96 -25.75
CA ASP A 459 -7.54 -9.19 -26.52
C ASP A 459 -7.12 -7.73 -26.68
N ILE A 460 -6.61 -7.11 -25.62
CA ILE A 460 -6.10 -5.73 -25.65
C ILE A 460 -4.92 -5.61 -26.61
N VAL A 461 -3.92 -6.50 -26.48
CA VAL A 461 -2.72 -6.50 -27.34
C VAL A 461 -3.11 -6.77 -28.79
N TRP A 462 -3.98 -7.76 -29.04
CA TRP A 462 -4.43 -8.07 -30.40
C TRP A 462 -5.16 -6.90 -31.02
N ARG A 463 -6.11 -6.28 -30.30
CA ARG A 463 -6.82 -5.08 -30.78
C ARG A 463 -5.85 -3.97 -31.17
N ARG A 464 -4.87 -3.65 -30.32
CA ARG A 464 -3.86 -2.63 -30.64
C ARG A 464 -2.98 -2.99 -31.84
N CYS A 465 -2.61 -4.26 -32.01
CA CYS A 465 -1.91 -4.71 -33.22
C CYS A 465 -2.76 -4.50 -34.48
N LYS A 466 -4.06 -4.83 -34.42
CA LYS A 466 -4.99 -4.63 -35.55
C LYS A 466 -5.11 -3.16 -35.91
N ASP A 467 -5.34 -2.31 -34.92
CA ASP A 467 -5.51 -0.87 -35.11
C ASP A 467 -4.25 -0.24 -35.72
N ALA A 468 -3.08 -0.53 -35.14
CA ALA A 468 -1.79 0.00 -35.62
C ALA A 468 -1.44 -0.47 -37.04
N LEU A 469 -1.74 -1.74 -37.37
CA LEU A 469 -1.54 -2.24 -38.73
C LEU A 469 -2.48 -1.54 -39.72
N LEU A 470 -3.76 -1.42 -39.36
CA LEU A 470 -4.77 -0.85 -40.24
C LEU A 470 -4.49 0.63 -40.53
N GLU A 471 -4.14 1.42 -39.51
CA GLU A 471 -3.79 2.83 -39.65
C GLU A 471 -2.58 3.04 -40.57
N ARG A 472 -1.52 2.24 -40.38
CA ARG A 472 -0.32 2.31 -41.23
C ARG A 472 -0.59 1.85 -42.65
N TYR A 473 -1.41 0.81 -42.83
CA TYR A 473 -1.79 0.32 -44.15
C TYR A 473 -2.64 1.34 -44.91
N GLN A 474 -3.58 2.01 -44.24
CA GLN A 474 -4.38 3.10 -44.81
C GLN A 474 -3.50 4.25 -45.29
N SER A 475 -2.56 4.69 -44.45
CA SER A 475 -1.61 5.75 -44.79
C SER A 475 -0.73 5.37 -45.98
N LEU A 476 -0.23 4.13 -46.02
CA LEU A 476 0.53 3.60 -47.14
C LEU A 476 -0.31 3.56 -48.43
N HIS A 477 -1.53 3.04 -48.35
CA HIS A 477 -2.43 2.93 -49.49
C HIS A 477 -2.69 4.30 -50.12
N ALA A 478 -2.98 5.32 -49.31
CA ALA A 478 -3.18 6.70 -49.79
C ALA A 478 -1.92 7.26 -50.48
N ARG A 479 -0.73 7.01 -49.93
CA ARG A 479 0.54 7.46 -50.51
C ARG A 479 0.89 6.74 -51.82
N ILE A 480 0.60 5.44 -51.90
CA ILE A 480 0.79 4.66 -53.13
C ILE A 480 -0.10 5.20 -54.25
N HIS A 481 -1.38 5.48 -53.98
CA HIS A 481 -2.27 6.11 -54.96
C HIS A 481 -1.75 7.47 -55.43
N LEU A 482 -1.13 8.26 -54.55
CA LEU A 482 -0.58 9.56 -54.89
C LEU A 482 0.69 9.47 -55.76
N CYS A 483 1.60 8.55 -55.43
CA CYS A 483 2.92 8.45 -56.09
C CYS A 483 2.90 7.51 -57.32
N TYR A 484 2.00 6.53 -57.34
CA TYR A 484 1.92 5.46 -58.35
C TYR A 484 0.48 5.19 -58.80
N PRO A 485 -0.13 6.10 -59.59
CA PRO A 485 -1.56 6.01 -59.97
C PRO A 485 -1.94 4.76 -60.77
N HIS A 486 -0.95 4.07 -61.34
CA HIS A 486 -1.14 2.89 -62.19
C HIS A 486 -0.72 1.57 -61.52
N THR A 487 -0.28 1.61 -60.25
CA THR A 487 0.07 0.39 -59.50
C THR A 487 -1.17 -0.18 -58.85
N GLU A 488 -1.54 -1.40 -59.23
CA GLU A 488 -2.66 -2.11 -58.61
C GLU A 488 -2.29 -2.55 -57.19
N VAL A 489 -3.13 -2.19 -56.22
CA VAL A 489 -3.03 -2.70 -54.86
C VAL A 489 -3.93 -3.93 -54.75
N HIS A 490 -3.34 -5.09 -54.47
CA HIS A 490 -4.07 -6.36 -54.44
C HIS A 490 -5.04 -6.56 -53.27
N ILE A 491 -4.88 -5.82 -52.17
CA ILE A 491 -5.77 -5.89 -50.99
C ILE A 491 -6.21 -4.47 -50.64
N SER A 492 -7.51 -4.22 -50.70
CA SER A 492 -8.09 -2.96 -50.25
C SER A 492 -8.04 -2.82 -48.72
N VAL A 493 -8.21 -1.59 -48.23
CA VAL A 493 -8.28 -1.32 -46.78
C VAL A 493 -9.47 -2.07 -46.14
N GLU A 494 -10.60 -2.13 -46.84
CA GLU A 494 -11.83 -2.79 -46.40
C GLU A 494 -11.67 -4.31 -46.32
N GLU A 495 -10.97 -4.91 -47.28
CA GLU A 495 -10.64 -6.35 -47.27
C GLU A 495 -9.69 -6.67 -46.11
N LEU A 496 -8.65 -5.86 -45.89
CA LEU A 496 -7.75 -6.03 -44.74
C LEU A 496 -8.52 -5.94 -43.41
N ARG A 497 -9.41 -4.95 -43.27
CA ARG A 497 -10.27 -4.81 -42.09
C ARG A 497 -11.12 -6.05 -41.87
N THR A 498 -11.68 -6.61 -42.95
CA THR A 498 -12.50 -7.83 -42.89
C THR A 498 -11.68 -9.03 -42.45
N LEU A 499 -10.48 -9.22 -43.01
CA LEU A 499 -9.56 -10.29 -42.61
C LEU A 499 -9.15 -10.18 -41.13
N LEU A 500 -8.84 -8.97 -40.66
CA LEU A 500 -8.49 -8.70 -39.26
C LEU A 500 -9.65 -8.93 -38.28
N ASN A 501 -10.90 -8.87 -38.75
CA ASN A 501 -12.07 -9.16 -37.92
C ASN A 501 -12.44 -10.65 -37.90
N GLN A 502 -12.01 -11.42 -38.91
CA GLN A 502 -12.17 -12.87 -38.96
C GLN A 502 -11.15 -13.63 -38.10
N ILE A 503 -10.05 -12.96 -37.72
CA ILE A 503 -8.95 -13.49 -36.91
C ILE A 503 -9.04 -12.90 -35.51
#